data_AF-A0A3M7C6T6-F1
#
_entry.id   AF-A0A3M7C6T6-F1
#
_cell.length_a   1.000
_cell.length_b   1.000
_cell.length_c   1.000
_cell.angle_alpha   90.00
_cell.angle_beta   90.00
_cell.angle_gamma   90.00
#
_symmetry.space_group_name_H-M   'P 1'
#
loop_
_entity.id
_entity.type
_entity.pdbx_description
1 polymer ?
#
loop_
_entity_poly.entity_id
_entity_poly.type
_entity_poly.pdbx_seq_one_letter_code
_entity_poly.pdbx_strand_id
1 'polypeptide(L)'
;MSGFNLDALKQYIPKDIPQLPNISWPKTHTSMNPDEQEEGTDRASPSMAEGSQADLPVDPTSTNEPTIVLTEPEPIQHGPKSNLDLLNECDNFPYYQTDTKMFFAHINTYYALYIKDLPDVELGYILPSVAQVFSGLPDWKVDNRERSLTLITGSNEEERSKAVAMTCQALKATGHFQVLKGWRDELYPVYGPNRELLFSIERSASALFGVVTYGCHMSAYTYAKRPKSESEAGGEEEELKMWVPRRAATKQTYGGMLDNTVAGGIATGETPFESIVRESAEEASLPEELVRKNAKAVGTVTYFHIRDRRAGGETRLLQPECQYVYDL
;
A
#
# COMPACT_ATOMS: atom_id res chain seq x y z
N MET A 1 -25.44 -14.21 1.24
CA MET A 1 -25.04 -12.90 0.71
C MET A 1 -25.91 -12.62 -0.50
N SER A 2 -26.69 -11.54 -0.53
CA SER A 2 -27.33 -11.09 -1.76
C SER A 2 -26.23 -10.73 -2.76
N GLY A 3 -26.25 -11.26 -3.98
CA GLY A 3 -25.25 -10.93 -5.01
C GLY A 3 -25.17 -9.42 -5.25
N PHE A 4 -23.99 -8.93 -5.64
CA PHE A 4 -23.79 -7.53 -5.99
C PHE A 4 -24.75 -7.12 -7.11
N ASN A 5 -25.52 -6.05 -6.89
CA ASN A 5 -26.47 -5.57 -7.87
C ASN A 5 -25.75 -4.67 -8.90
N LEU A 6 -25.25 -5.30 -9.97
CA LEU A 6 -24.59 -4.64 -11.09
C LEU A 6 -25.46 -3.53 -11.72
N ASP A 7 -26.78 -3.72 -11.76
CA ASP A 7 -27.71 -2.74 -12.35
C ASP A 7 -27.88 -1.51 -11.43
N ALA A 8 -27.76 -1.68 -10.12
CA ALA A 8 -27.72 -0.56 -9.18
C ALA A 8 -26.44 0.26 -9.34
N LEU A 9 -25.27 -0.37 -9.55
CA LEU A 9 -24.01 0.36 -9.77
C LEU A 9 -24.08 1.29 -10.99
N LYS A 10 -24.64 0.79 -12.11
CA LYS A 10 -24.80 1.58 -13.35
C LYS A 10 -25.65 2.83 -13.17
N GLN A 11 -26.53 2.87 -12.16
CA GLN A 11 -27.36 4.05 -11.85
C GLN A 11 -26.57 5.16 -11.17
N TYR A 12 -25.45 4.83 -10.51
CA TYR A 12 -24.59 5.78 -9.81
C TYR A 12 -23.40 6.26 -10.63
N ILE A 13 -23.16 5.69 -11.82
CA ILE A 13 -22.15 6.19 -12.75
C ILE A 13 -22.72 7.42 -13.43
N PRO A 14 -22.15 8.62 -13.20
CA PRO A 14 -22.62 9.83 -13.85
C PRO A 14 -22.56 9.68 -15.37
N LYS A 15 -23.64 10.02 -16.09
CA LYS A 15 -23.65 10.05 -17.57
C LYS A 15 -22.86 11.23 -18.14
N ASP A 16 -22.68 12.26 -17.32
CA ASP A 16 -21.91 13.46 -17.59
C ASP A 16 -20.83 13.60 -16.51
N ILE A 17 -19.61 13.96 -16.90
CA ILE A 17 -18.47 14.15 -16.00
C ILE A 17 -18.81 15.28 -15.01
N PRO A 18 -18.84 15.05 -13.69
CA PRO A 18 -19.02 16.11 -12.72
C PRO A 18 -17.86 17.12 -12.82
N GLN A 19 -18.17 18.41 -12.87
CA GLN A 19 -17.12 19.41 -12.67
C GLN A 19 -16.60 19.29 -11.23
N LEU A 20 -15.36 18.85 -11.09
CA LEU A 20 -14.67 18.91 -9.80
C LEU A 20 -14.64 20.36 -9.32
N PRO A 21 -14.81 20.64 -8.02
CA PRO A 21 -14.53 21.97 -7.49
C PRO A 21 -13.10 22.36 -7.86
N ASN A 22 -12.91 23.60 -8.34
CA ASN A 22 -11.59 24.15 -8.62
C ASN A 22 -10.77 24.21 -7.33
N ILE A 23 -10.01 23.16 -7.05
CA ILE A 23 -9.03 23.16 -5.97
C ILE A 23 -7.75 23.76 -6.56
N SER A 24 -7.60 25.08 -6.40
CA SER A 24 -6.38 25.79 -6.77
C SER A 24 -5.33 25.60 -5.67
N TRP A 25 -4.30 24.79 -5.90
CA TRP A 25 -3.10 24.78 -5.07
C TRP A 25 -2.03 25.73 -5.65
N PRO A 26 -1.27 26.45 -4.80
CA PRO A 26 -0.28 27.42 -5.25
C PRO A 26 0.85 26.74 -6.02
N LYS A 27 1.01 27.12 -7.29
CA LYS A 27 2.15 26.76 -8.13
C LYS A 27 3.36 27.58 -7.71
N THR A 28 4.20 27.08 -6.82
CA THR A 28 5.64 27.35 -6.80
C THR A 28 6.29 26.51 -5.72
N HIS A 29 7.16 25.58 -6.10
CA HIS A 29 8.48 25.44 -5.49
C HIS A 29 9.40 24.74 -6.51
N THR A 30 10.25 25.53 -7.14
CA THR A 30 11.43 25.06 -7.89
C THR A 30 12.39 24.41 -6.90
N SER A 31 12.55 23.09 -6.99
CA SER A 31 13.64 22.38 -6.33
C SER A 31 14.87 22.40 -7.24
N MET A 32 15.93 23.06 -6.77
CA MET A 32 17.27 22.97 -7.33
C MET A 32 17.87 21.63 -6.90
N ASN A 33 18.18 20.75 -7.85
CA ASN A 33 19.16 19.68 -7.63
C ASN A 33 20.51 20.18 -8.14
N PRO A 34 21.54 20.31 -7.28
CA PRO A 34 22.91 20.26 -7.72
C PRO A 34 23.33 18.78 -7.69
N ASP A 35 23.57 18.19 -8.87
CA ASP A 35 24.56 17.13 -9.09
C ASP A 35 24.42 16.64 -10.55
N GLU A 36 24.96 17.46 -11.45
CA GLU A 36 25.42 17.00 -12.77
C GLU A 36 26.95 17.08 -12.78
N GLN A 37 27.61 15.93 -12.86
CA GLN A 37 28.84 15.63 -13.63
C GLN A 37 29.62 14.46 -12.98
N GLU A 38 29.68 13.32 -13.67
CA GLU A 38 30.92 12.88 -14.33
C GLU A 38 30.67 11.66 -15.25
N GLU A 39 31.28 11.74 -16.43
CA GLU A 39 31.36 10.75 -17.51
C GLU A 39 32.12 9.49 -17.02
N GLY A 40 31.77 8.26 -17.38
CA GLY A 40 31.88 7.65 -18.70
C GLY A 40 33.05 6.65 -18.72
N THR A 41 32.78 5.35 -18.82
CA THR A 41 33.68 4.37 -19.49
C THR A 41 32.89 3.15 -19.98
N ASP A 42 33.12 2.83 -21.26
CA ASP A 42 32.64 1.65 -21.98
C ASP A 42 33.01 0.33 -21.31
N ARG A 43 32.08 -0.63 -21.20
CA ARG A 43 32.35 -2.08 -21.37
C ARG A 43 31.13 -2.86 -21.88
N ALA A 44 31.32 -3.41 -23.08
CA ALA A 44 30.68 -4.51 -23.79
C ALA A 44 29.62 -5.39 -23.10
N SER A 45 28.49 -5.56 -23.81
CA SER A 45 27.47 -6.59 -23.60
C SER A 45 28.00 -8.01 -23.86
N PRO A 46 27.55 -9.03 -23.10
CA PRO A 46 27.60 -10.41 -23.56
C PRO A 46 26.24 -10.90 -24.09
N SER A 47 26.37 -11.54 -25.24
CA SER A 47 25.42 -12.35 -26.02
C SER A 47 24.64 -13.38 -25.20
N MET A 48 23.39 -13.57 -25.63
CA MET A 48 22.52 -14.72 -25.36
C MET A 48 23.25 -16.05 -25.58
N ALA A 49 23.06 -16.99 -24.65
CA ALA A 49 23.38 -18.40 -24.82
C ALA A 49 22.08 -19.20 -24.71
N GLU A 50 21.79 -19.99 -25.74
CA GLU A 50 20.67 -20.93 -25.83
C GLU A 50 20.82 -22.01 -24.75
N GLY A 51 19.87 -22.08 -23.83
CA GLY A 51 19.74 -23.13 -22.83
C GLY A 51 18.68 -24.15 -23.23
N SER A 52 19.11 -25.40 -23.36
CA SER A 52 18.32 -26.58 -23.74
C SER A 52 17.07 -26.80 -22.89
N GLN A 53 15.95 -27.11 -23.54
CA GLN A 53 14.76 -27.72 -22.93
C GLN A 53 15.15 -28.98 -22.14
N ALA A 54 14.93 -28.96 -20.83
CA ALA A 54 14.94 -30.16 -20.00
C ALA A 54 13.49 -30.63 -19.84
N ASP A 55 13.11 -31.67 -20.57
CA ASP A 55 11.86 -32.41 -20.37
C ASP A 55 11.91 -33.10 -18.99
N LEU A 56 11.05 -32.66 -18.07
CA LEU A 56 10.80 -33.36 -16.82
C LEU A 56 9.75 -34.46 -17.07
N PRO A 57 9.99 -35.71 -16.63
CA PRO A 57 9.02 -36.78 -16.81
C PRO A 57 7.81 -36.56 -15.91
N VAL A 58 6.62 -36.43 -16.51
CA VAL A 58 5.34 -36.39 -15.81
C VAL A 58 4.92 -37.83 -15.48
N ASP A 59 4.95 -38.20 -14.21
CA ASP A 59 4.35 -39.45 -13.72
C ASP A 59 2.81 -39.33 -13.78
N PRO A 60 2.10 -40.15 -14.57
CA PRO A 60 0.65 -40.04 -14.75
C PRO A 60 -0.19 -40.54 -13.56
N THR A 61 0.41 -40.83 -12.40
CA THR A 61 -0.31 -41.46 -11.27
C THR A 61 -0.47 -40.63 -9.99
N SER A 62 -0.10 -39.34 -9.98
CA SER A 62 -0.34 -38.45 -8.82
C SER A 62 -1.69 -37.72 -8.91
N THR A 63 -2.79 -38.43 -8.68
CA THR A 63 -4.12 -37.84 -8.50
C THR A 63 -4.44 -37.68 -7.01
N ASN A 64 -3.72 -36.78 -6.32
CA ASN A 64 -4.15 -36.17 -5.05
C ASN A 64 -3.11 -35.13 -4.57
N GLU A 65 -2.84 -34.09 -5.37
CA GLU A 65 -2.29 -32.88 -4.77
C GLU A 65 -3.40 -32.19 -3.96
N PRO A 66 -3.19 -31.90 -2.67
CA PRO A 66 -4.19 -31.20 -1.88
C PRO A 66 -4.45 -29.82 -2.49
N THR A 67 -5.70 -29.53 -2.83
CA THR A 67 -6.12 -28.19 -3.26
C THR A 67 -5.82 -27.21 -2.12
N ILE A 68 -4.90 -26.28 -2.34
CA ILE A 68 -4.59 -25.23 -1.37
C ILE A 68 -5.81 -24.32 -1.25
N VAL A 69 -6.45 -24.33 -0.08
CA VAL A 69 -7.55 -23.42 0.24
C VAL A 69 -6.96 -22.16 0.82
N LEU A 70 -7.14 -21.04 0.13
CA LEU A 70 -6.74 -19.73 0.64
C LEU A 70 -7.72 -19.26 1.72
N THR A 71 -7.34 -19.41 2.98
CA THR A 71 -8.13 -18.97 4.14
C THR A 71 -7.85 -17.51 4.47
N GLU A 72 -8.72 -16.92 5.30
CA GLU A 72 -8.41 -15.62 5.90
C GLU A 72 -7.16 -15.74 6.78
N PRO A 73 -6.26 -14.74 6.80
CA PRO A 73 -5.16 -14.74 7.75
C PRO A 73 -5.71 -14.74 9.18
N GLU A 74 -5.24 -15.69 9.99
CA GLU A 74 -5.56 -15.72 11.42
C GLU A 74 -4.46 -14.99 12.21
N PRO A 75 -4.83 -14.09 13.14
CA PRO A 75 -3.85 -13.48 14.02
C PRO A 75 -3.10 -14.55 14.82
N ILE A 76 -1.80 -14.37 14.99
CA ILE A 76 -0.98 -15.26 15.82
C ILE A 76 -1.55 -15.27 17.24
N GLN A 77 -1.63 -16.48 17.83
CA GLN A 77 -2.22 -16.71 19.15
C GLN A 77 -1.63 -15.78 20.22
N HIS A 78 -2.45 -15.46 21.23
CA HIS A 78 -2.03 -14.65 22.36
C HIS A 78 -0.89 -15.33 23.13
N GLY A 79 0.18 -14.59 23.39
CA GLY A 79 1.38 -15.06 24.07
C GLY A 79 2.57 -14.13 23.83
N PRO A 80 3.74 -14.42 24.41
CA PRO A 80 4.97 -13.74 24.03
C PRO A 80 5.24 -14.03 22.54
N LYS A 81 5.31 -12.98 21.73
CA LYS A 81 5.63 -13.05 20.30
C LYS A 81 7.12 -12.80 20.12
N SER A 82 7.76 -13.59 19.26
CA SER A 82 9.08 -13.25 18.74
C SER A 82 8.98 -12.12 17.70
N ASN A 83 10.11 -11.47 17.39
CA ASN A 83 10.15 -10.50 16.29
C ASN A 83 9.73 -11.13 14.95
N LEU A 84 10.06 -12.41 14.74
CA LEU A 84 9.67 -13.13 13.53
C LEU A 84 8.16 -13.36 13.47
N ASP A 85 7.51 -13.64 14.60
CA ASP A 85 6.04 -13.74 14.66
C ASP A 85 5.41 -12.41 14.25
N LEU A 86 5.93 -11.28 14.75
CA LEU A 86 5.43 -9.95 14.38
C LEU A 86 5.60 -9.66 12.88
N LEU A 87 6.73 -10.04 12.30
CA LEU A 87 6.97 -9.90 10.86
C LEU A 87 5.99 -10.75 10.05
N ASN A 88 5.82 -12.02 10.39
CA ASN A 88 4.90 -12.94 9.70
C ASN A 88 3.43 -12.52 9.80
N GLU A 89 3.06 -11.72 10.81
CA GLU A 89 1.71 -11.21 10.98
C GLU A 89 1.42 -9.98 10.10
N CYS A 90 2.45 -9.17 9.80
CA CYS A 90 2.35 -8.00 8.94
C CYS A 90 2.63 -8.36 7.47
N ASP A 91 3.75 -9.03 7.20
CA ASP A 91 4.21 -9.46 5.88
C ASP A 91 3.77 -10.90 5.61
N ASN A 92 2.46 -11.09 5.50
CA ASN A 92 1.83 -12.42 5.46
C ASN A 92 1.48 -12.90 4.04
N PHE A 93 1.85 -12.14 3.00
CA PHE A 93 1.80 -12.61 1.62
C PHE A 93 2.94 -13.61 1.37
N PRO A 94 2.66 -14.79 0.78
CA PRO A 94 3.72 -15.77 0.52
C PRO A 94 4.66 -15.28 -0.58
N TYR A 95 5.97 -15.40 -0.38
CA TYR A 95 6.97 -15.09 -1.40
C TYR A 95 7.43 -16.34 -2.14
N TYR A 96 7.76 -16.19 -3.42
CA TYR A 96 8.26 -17.28 -4.27
C TYR A 96 9.46 -18.01 -3.63
N GLN A 97 10.35 -17.26 -2.98
CA GLN A 97 11.60 -17.75 -2.39
C GLN A 97 11.38 -18.55 -1.09
N THR A 98 10.29 -18.28 -0.36
CA THR A 98 10.03 -18.88 0.96
C THR A 98 8.96 -19.96 0.91
N ASP A 99 7.92 -19.77 0.08
CA ASP A 99 6.85 -20.74 -0.11
C ASP A 99 6.30 -20.66 -1.54
N THR A 100 7.00 -21.31 -2.47
CA THR A 100 6.65 -21.34 -3.89
C THR A 100 5.23 -21.86 -4.14
N LYS A 101 4.78 -22.86 -3.37
CA LYS A 101 3.46 -23.48 -3.57
C LYS A 101 2.35 -22.52 -3.15
N MET A 102 2.46 -21.90 -1.97
CA MET A 102 1.49 -20.90 -1.52
C MET A 102 1.52 -19.65 -2.38
N PHE A 103 2.71 -19.21 -2.83
CA PHE A 103 2.85 -18.10 -3.78
C PHE A 103 2.02 -18.34 -5.04
N PHE A 104 2.22 -19.47 -5.74
CA PHE A 104 1.45 -19.80 -6.94
C PHE A 104 -0.04 -19.97 -6.67
N ALA A 105 -0.44 -20.52 -5.51
CA ALA A 105 -1.84 -20.59 -5.14
C ALA A 105 -2.49 -19.20 -5.03
N HIS A 106 -1.76 -18.21 -4.48
CA HIS A 106 -2.21 -16.83 -4.37
C HIS A 106 -2.26 -16.14 -5.73
N ILE A 107 -1.14 -16.07 -6.46
CA ILE A 107 -1.07 -15.31 -7.72
C ILE A 107 -1.96 -15.89 -8.82
N ASN A 108 -2.23 -17.21 -8.83
CA ASN A 108 -3.16 -17.82 -9.77
C ASN A 108 -4.64 -17.56 -9.43
N THR A 109 -4.93 -16.99 -8.25
CA THR A 109 -6.29 -16.64 -7.83
C THR A 109 -6.65 -15.19 -8.19
N TYR A 110 -5.70 -14.27 -8.10
CA TYR A 110 -5.98 -12.84 -8.19
C TYR A 110 -6.12 -12.36 -9.63
N TYR A 111 -6.79 -11.22 -9.77
CA TYR A 111 -6.79 -10.41 -10.98
C TYR A 111 -5.66 -9.39 -10.89
N ALA A 112 -4.91 -9.19 -11.96
CA ALA A 112 -3.91 -8.14 -12.04
C ALA A 112 -4.53 -6.83 -12.56
N LEU A 113 -4.16 -5.71 -11.94
CA LEU A 113 -4.58 -4.36 -12.34
C LEU A 113 -3.60 -3.79 -13.38
N TYR A 114 -4.15 -3.22 -14.45
CA TYR A 114 -3.38 -2.55 -15.50
C TYR A 114 -4.02 -1.22 -15.91
N ILE A 115 -3.24 -0.39 -16.61
CA ILE A 115 -3.78 0.68 -17.47
C ILE A 115 -3.50 0.32 -18.93
N LYS A 116 -4.36 0.75 -19.87
CA LYS A 116 -4.19 0.41 -21.29
C LYS A 116 -2.84 0.83 -21.89
N ASP A 117 -2.24 1.88 -21.35
CA ASP A 117 -0.99 2.47 -21.86
C ASP A 117 0.24 1.69 -21.38
N LEU A 118 0.08 0.82 -20.37
CA LEU A 118 1.10 -0.03 -19.77
C LEU A 118 0.56 -1.47 -19.61
N PRO A 119 0.31 -2.20 -20.71
CA PRO A 119 -0.34 -3.51 -20.67
C PRO A 119 0.51 -4.60 -19.99
N ASP A 120 1.82 -4.38 -19.87
CA ASP A 120 2.78 -5.34 -19.28
C ASP A 120 3.20 -4.96 -17.85
N VAL A 121 2.58 -3.93 -17.25
CA VAL A 121 2.91 -3.46 -15.90
C VAL A 121 1.76 -3.77 -14.95
N GLU A 122 1.95 -4.76 -14.08
CA GLU A 122 1.03 -5.06 -12.99
C GLU A 122 1.10 -3.97 -11.91
N LEU A 123 -0.02 -3.31 -11.67
CA LEU A 123 -0.12 -2.23 -10.68
C LEU A 123 -0.67 -2.68 -9.33
N GLY A 124 -1.30 -3.85 -9.27
CA GLY A 124 -1.90 -4.38 -8.04
C GLY A 124 -2.63 -5.70 -8.24
N TYR A 125 -2.96 -6.35 -7.12
CA TYR A 125 -3.70 -7.61 -7.09
C TYR A 125 -5.10 -7.45 -6.51
N ILE A 126 -6.09 -7.92 -7.26
CA ILE A 126 -7.51 -7.71 -6.99
C ILE A 126 -8.17 -9.06 -6.73
N LEU A 127 -9.01 -9.12 -5.70
CA LEU A 127 -9.82 -10.31 -5.45
C LEU A 127 -10.82 -10.54 -6.59
N PRO A 128 -11.09 -11.80 -7.00
CA PRO A 128 -12.11 -12.09 -8.02
C PRO A 128 -13.48 -11.47 -7.72
N SER A 129 -13.89 -11.47 -6.45
CA SER A 129 -15.15 -10.86 -6.01
C SER A 129 -15.19 -9.34 -6.23
N VAL A 130 -14.04 -8.67 -6.14
CA VAL A 130 -13.90 -7.24 -6.40
C VAL A 130 -13.85 -6.98 -7.91
N ALA A 131 -13.02 -7.71 -8.66
CA ALA A 131 -12.90 -7.54 -10.11
C ALA A 131 -14.24 -7.73 -10.85
N GLN A 132 -15.07 -8.68 -10.40
CA GLN A 132 -16.38 -8.95 -10.99
C GLN A 132 -17.33 -7.74 -10.94
N VAL A 133 -17.19 -6.86 -9.94
CA VAL A 133 -17.99 -5.63 -9.80
C VAL A 133 -17.74 -4.65 -10.96
N PHE A 134 -16.56 -4.68 -11.57
CA PHE A 134 -16.18 -3.82 -12.69
C PHE A 134 -16.70 -4.33 -14.04
N SER A 135 -17.35 -5.49 -14.08
CA SER A 135 -17.87 -6.07 -15.31
C SER A 135 -18.94 -5.20 -15.96
N GLY A 136 -18.68 -4.77 -17.19
CA GLY A 136 -19.58 -3.93 -17.97
C GLY A 136 -19.57 -2.44 -17.59
N LEU A 137 -18.59 -2.00 -16.80
CA LEU A 137 -18.34 -0.58 -16.60
C LEU A 137 -17.61 0.00 -17.81
N PRO A 138 -17.94 1.24 -18.24
CA PRO A 138 -17.41 1.80 -19.49
C PRO A 138 -15.90 2.08 -19.43
N ASP A 139 -15.38 2.44 -18.26
CA ASP A 139 -13.97 2.81 -18.08
C ASP A 139 -13.03 1.61 -17.85
N TRP A 140 -13.60 0.41 -17.71
CA TRP A 140 -12.88 -0.78 -17.27
C TRP A 140 -13.12 -1.96 -18.18
N LYS A 141 -12.06 -2.71 -18.47
CA LYS A 141 -12.13 -4.00 -19.15
C LYS A 141 -11.77 -5.11 -18.15
N VAL A 142 -12.68 -6.06 -17.96
CA VAL A 142 -12.43 -7.28 -17.20
C VAL A 142 -12.16 -8.42 -18.18
N ASP A 143 -11.04 -9.12 -18.02
CA ASP A 143 -10.74 -10.35 -18.74
C ASP A 143 -10.67 -11.51 -17.74
N ASN A 144 -11.68 -12.37 -17.75
CA ASN A 144 -11.76 -13.52 -16.83
C ASN A 144 -10.80 -14.65 -17.20
N ARG A 145 -10.35 -14.71 -18.46
CA ARG A 145 -9.42 -15.73 -18.93
C ARG A 145 -8.01 -15.38 -18.47
N GLU A 146 -7.60 -14.14 -18.72
CA GLU A 146 -6.28 -13.64 -18.32
C GLU A 146 -6.24 -13.15 -16.86
N ARG A 147 -7.40 -13.11 -16.19
CA ARG A 147 -7.59 -12.55 -14.84
C ARG A 147 -6.99 -11.14 -14.76
N SER A 148 -7.50 -10.24 -15.57
CA SER A 148 -7.06 -8.84 -15.58
C SER A 148 -8.21 -7.87 -15.44
N LEU A 149 -7.93 -6.76 -14.76
CA LEU A 149 -8.75 -5.56 -14.72
C LEU A 149 -7.92 -4.41 -15.32
N THR A 150 -8.37 -3.86 -16.45
CA THR A 150 -7.65 -2.78 -17.14
C THR A 150 -8.47 -1.51 -17.14
N LEU A 151 -7.89 -0.40 -16.67
CA LEU A 151 -8.43 0.94 -16.90
C LEU A 151 -8.19 1.32 -18.37
N ILE A 152 -9.27 1.47 -19.15
CA ILE A 152 -9.23 1.75 -20.59
C ILE A 152 -9.52 3.23 -20.93
N THR A 153 -9.96 4.02 -19.96
CA THR A 153 -10.22 5.45 -20.11
C THR A 153 -9.03 6.31 -19.68
N GLY A 154 -8.92 7.49 -20.31
CA GLY A 154 -7.91 8.50 -20.02
C GLY A 154 -6.67 8.37 -20.90
N SER A 155 -6.08 9.51 -21.23
CA SER A 155 -4.83 9.66 -21.99
C SER A 155 -3.68 10.24 -21.16
N ASN A 156 -4.01 10.76 -19.97
CA ASN A 156 -3.08 11.37 -19.03
C ASN A 156 -3.53 11.05 -17.59
N GLU A 157 -2.69 11.41 -16.63
CA GLU A 157 -2.93 11.16 -15.20
C GLU A 157 -4.26 11.75 -14.73
N GLU A 158 -4.55 13.00 -15.08
CA GLU A 158 -5.74 13.71 -14.61
C GLU A 158 -7.04 13.02 -15.08
N GLU A 159 -7.09 12.59 -16.35
CA GLU A 159 -8.23 11.87 -16.90
C GLU A 159 -8.42 10.48 -16.25
N ARG A 160 -7.32 9.76 -16.00
CA ARG A 160 -7.37 8.46 -15.32
C ARG A 160 -7.84 8.63 -13.87
N SER A 161 -7.32 9.63 -13.16
CA SER A 161 -7.74 10.00 -11.81
C SER A 161 -9.22 10.33 -11.73
N LYS A 162 -9.77 11.06 -12.71
CA LYS A 162 -11.22 11.32 -12.80
C LYS A 162 -12.03 10.04 -12.97
N ALA A 163 -11.62 9.15 -13.87
CA ALA A 163 -12.32 7.87 -14.09
C ALA A 163 -12.31 6.98 -12.83
N VAL A 164 -11.15 6.88 -12.17
CA VAL A 164 -11.00 6.13 -10.91
C VAL A 164 -11.85 6.76 -9.79
N ALA A 165 -11.83 8.09 -9.66
CA ALA A 165 -12.62 8.79 -8.65
C ALA A 165 -14.13 8.59 -8.86
N MET A 166 -14.63 8.72 -10.09
CA MET A 166 -16.05 8.45 -10.42
C MET A 166 -16.42 7.01 -10.07
N THR A 167 -15.56 6.05 -10.39
CA THR A 167 -15.78 4.64 -10.06
C THR A 167 -15.84 4.44 -8.55
N CYS A 168 -14.87 4.97 -7.80
CA CYS A 168 -14.82 4.85 -6.34
C CYS A 168 -16.04 5.50 -5.67
N GLN A 169 -16.50 6.65 -6.16
CA GLN A 169 -17.72 7.31 -5.68
C GLN A 169 -18.96 6.45 -5.94
N ALA A 170 -19.09 5.88 -7.14
CA ALA A 170 -20.21 4.99 -7.46
C ALA A 170 -20.19 3.74 -6.56
N LEU A 171 -19.02 3.11 -6.37
CA LEU A 171 -18.85 1.98 -5.45
C LEU A 171 -19.24 2.34 -4.01
N LYS A 172 -18.79 3.50 -3.50
CA LYS A 172 -19.17 4.00 -2.17
C LYS A 172 -20.68 4.17 -2.05
N ALA A 173 -21.33 4.76 -3.07
CA ALA A 173 -22.77 4.99 -3.07
C ALA A 173 -23.59 3.69 -3.02
N THR A 174 -23.07 2.58 -3.57
CA THR A 174 -23.76 1.28 -3.45
C THR A 174 -23.79 0.72 -2.03
N GLY A 175 -22.87 1.17 -1.15
CA GLY A 175 -22.69 0.61 0.19
C GLY A 175 -22.24 -0.85 0.22
N HIS A 176 -21.80 -1.41 -0.92
CA HIS A 176 -21.42 -2.82 -1.03
C HIS A 176 -20.13 -3.14 -0.27
N PHE A 177 -19.10 -2.31 -0.45
CA PHE A 177 -17.80 -2.50 0.17
C PHE A 177 -17.71 -1.74 1.49
N GLN A 178 -17.50 -2.47 2.58
CA GLN A 178 -17.37 -1.96 3.93
C GLN A 178 -16.11 -1.10 4.11
N VAL A 179 -15.01 -1.42 3.40
CA VAL A 179 -13.78 -0.61 3.44
C VAL A 179 -14.04 0.84 3.05
N LEU A 180 -14.98 1.10 2.14
CA LEU A 180 -15.35 2.44 1.67
C LEU A 180 -16.14 3.27 2.70
N LYS A 181 -16.54 2.69 3.85
CA LYS A 181 -17.01 3.47 5.00
C LYS A 181 -15.90 4.28 5.64
N GLY A 182 -14.64 3.88 5.43
CA GLY A 182 -13.44 4.59 5.89
C GLY A 182 -13.01 5.73 4.98
N TRP A 183 -13.90 6.27 4.15
CA TRP A 183 -13.59 7.36 3.22
C TRP A 183 -13.02 8.58 3.96
N ARG A 184 -11.91 9.13 3.45
CA ARG A 184 -11.16 10.21 4.11
C ARG A 184 -11.01 11.49 3.28
N ASP A 185 -11.47 11.48 2.03
CA ASP A 185 -11.18 12.57 1.08
C ASP A 185 -9.68 12.81 0.91
N GLU A 186 -8.90 11.73 1.04
CA GLU A 186 -7.45 11.69 0.93
C GLU A 186 -7.08 10.78 -0.25
N LEU A 187 -6.33 11.34 -1.19
CA LEU A 187 -5.92 10.64 -2.41
C LEU A 187 -4.51 10.08 -2.23
N TYR A 188 -4.34 8.81 -2.57
CA TYR A 188 -3.05 8.13 -2.63
C TYR A 188 -2.59 8.02 -4.09
N PRO A 189 -1.27 8.13 -4.33
CA PRO A 189 -0.71 8.01 -5.66
C PRO A 189 -0.57 6.55 -6.07
N VAL A 190 -0.85 6.25 -7.34
CA VAL A 190 -0.45 5.00 -8.00
C VAL A 190 0.62 5.32 -9.02
N TYR A 191 1.83 4.83 -8.78
CA TYR A 191 3.00 5.09 -9.62
C TYR A 191 3.25 3.98 -10.63
N GLY A 192 3.80 4.36 -11.78
CA GLY A 192 4.37 3.44 -12.75
C GLY A 192 5.83 3.09 -12.45
N PRO A 193 6.46 2.26 -13.29
CA PRO A 193 7.81 1.74 -13.05
C PRO A 193 8.89 2.83 -13.04
N ASN A 194 8.63 3.99 -13.66
CA ASN A 194 9.56 5.12 -13.69
C ASN A 194 9.24 6.18 -12.62
N ARG A 195 8.43 5.83 -11.62
CA ARG A 195 7.95 6.74 -10.55
C ARG A 195 7.06 7.88 -11.07
N GLU A 196 6.50 7.72 -12.26
CA GLU A 196 5.51 8.62 -12.83
C GLU A 196 4.14 8.37 -12.17
N LEU A 197 3.43 9.44 -11.84
CA LEU A 197 2.06 9.32 -11.32
C LEU A 197 1.13 8.87 -12.46
N LEU A 198 0.52 7.69 -12.31
CA LEU A 198 -0.41 7.15 -13.31
C LEU A 198 -1.83 7.62 -13.05
N PHE A 199 -2.28 7.55 -11.81
CA PHE A 199 -3.53 8.08 -11.32
C PHE A 199 -3.53 8.16 -9.80
N SER A 200 -4.51 8.84 -9.25
CA SER A 200 -4.79 8.93 -7.82
C SER A 200 -6.03 8.15 -7.46
N ILE A 201 -6.01 7.53 -6.28
CA ILE A 201 -7.12 6.73 -5.76
C ILE A 201 -7.44 7.14 -4.34
N GLU A 202 -8.71 7.07 -3.94
CA GLU A 202 -9.08 7.35 -2.56
C GLU A 202 -8.47 6.31 -1.61
N ARG A 203 -7.94 6.79 -0.47
CA ARG A 203 -7.18 5.99 0.50
C ARG A 203 -7.89 4.70 0.92
N SER A 204 -9.18 4.75 1.24
CA SER A 204 -9.97 3.58 1.64
C SER A 204 -10.26 2.63 0.47
N ALA A 205 -10.28 3.12 -0.76
CA ALA A 205 -10.46 2.31 -1.96
C ALA A 205 -9.16 1.59 -2.39
N SER A 206 -7.98 2.07 -2.01
CA SER A 206 -6.68 1.50 -2.44
C SER A 206 -6.57 -0.02 -2.28
N ALA A 207 -7.03 -0.55 -1.14
CA ALA A 207 -7.02 -1.98 -0.84
C ALA A 207 -7.95 -2.83 -1.74
N LEU A 208 -9.00 -2.24 -2.34
CA LEU A 208 -9.82 -2.93 -3.34
C LEU A 208 -9.05 -3.18 -4.64
N PHE A 209 -8.09 -2.31 -4.95
CA PHE A 209 -7.27 -2.37 -6.16
C PHE A 209 -5.92 -3.07 -5.94
N GLY A 210 -5.57 -3.33 -4.68
CA GLY A 210 -4.31 -4.00 -4.30
C GLY A 210 -3.06 -3.27 -4.75
N VAL A 211 -3.15 -1.95 -4.90
CA VAL A 211 -2.04 -1.09 -5.31
C VAL A 211 -1.09 -0.85 -4.15
N VAL A 212 0.18 -0.59 -4.47
CA VAL A 212 1.17 -0.17 -3.46
C VAL A 212 0.76 1.16 -2.86
N THR A 213 0.76 1.21 -1.53
CA THR A 213 0.54 2.45 -0.78
C THR A 213 1.80 2.88 -0.05
N TYR A 214 1.89 4.18 0.22
CA TYR A 214 3.08 4.80 0.80
C TYR A 214 2.72 5.52 2.09
N GLY A 215 3.58 5.39 3.09
CA GLY A 215 3.46 6.09 4.36
C GLY A 215 4.81 6.49 4.91
N CYS A 216 4.80 7.26 5.98
CA CYS A 216 5.99 7.66 6.72
C CYS A 216 5.80 7.38 8.21
N HIS A 217 6.85 6.90 8.85
CA HIS A 217 6.89 6.56 10.27
C HIS A 217 8.12 7.20 10.91
N MET A 218 7.96 7.80 12.09
CA MET A 218 9.06 8.40 12.84
C MET A 218 9.12 7.89 14.27
N SER A 219 10.32 7.52 14.70
CA SER A 219 10.63 7.22 16.10
C SER A 219 11.39 8.39 16.71
N ALA A 220 10.79 9.05 17.70
CA ALA A 220 11.45 10.10 18.45
C ALA A 220 12.02 9.57 19.76
N TYR A 221 13.26 9.95 20.06
CA TYR A 221 13.93 9.55 21.29
C TYR A 221 14.66 10.70 21.97
N THR A 222 15.00 10.50 23.23
CA THR A 222 15.83 11.42 24.01
C THR A 222 16.73 10.64 24.95
N TYR A 223 17.85 11.24 25.34
CA TYR A 223 18.71 10.72 26.39
C TYR A 223 18.36 11.44 27.70
N ALA A 224 17.92 10.68 28.69
CA ALA A 224 17.55 11.20 30.00
C ALA A 224 18.48 10.64 31.07
N LYS A 225 18.87 11.46 32.06
CA LYS A 225 19.66 10.97 33.19
C LYS A 225 18.90 9.89 33.94
N ARG A 226 19.55 8.77 34.19
CA ARG A 226 18.97 7.66 34.94
C ARG A 226 18.68 8.11 36.39
N PRO A 227 17.53 7.75 36.98
CA PRO A 227 17.28 8.00 38.40
C PRO A 227 18.37 7.36 39.26
N LYS A 228 18.82 8.07 40.30
CA LYS A 228 19.91 7.59 41.18
C LYS A 228 19.64 6.22 41.80
N SER A 229 18.38 5.89 42.04
CA SER A 229 17.94 4.58 42.56
C SER A 229 18.23 3.40 41.62
N GLU A 230 18.44 3.66 40.33
CA GLU A 230 18.68 2.64 39.30
C GLU A 230 20.09 2.73 38.70
N SER A 231 20.80 3.84 38.94
CA SER A 231 22.22 4.00 38.55
C SER A 231 23.18 3.19 39.40
N GLU A 232 22.80 2.84 40.64
CA GLU A 232 23.58 1.99 41.55
C GLU A 232 23.71 0.54 41.04
N ALA A 233 22.90 0.14 40.05
CA ALA A 233 22.92 -1.20 39.46
C ALA A 233 24.00 -1.40 38.37
N GLY A 234 24.84 -0.39 38.10
CA GLY A 234 25.88 -0.45 37.07
C GLY A 234 25.31 -0.30 35.66
N GLY A 235 25.28 0.93 35.16
CA GLY A 235 24.88 1.26 33.79
C GLY A 235 25.23 2.70 33.44
N GLU A 236 25.00 3.09 32.19
CA GLU A 236 25.27 4.45 31.71
C GLU A 236 24.47 5.51 32.49
N GLU A 237 25.07 6.68 32.69
CA GLU A 237 24.43 7.81 33.41
C GLU A 237 23.20 8.35 32.68
N GLU A 238 23.16 8.19 31.36
CA GLU A 238 22.06 8.56 30.49
C GLU A 238 21.40 7.30 29.90
N GLU A 239 20.09 7.34 29.75
CA GLU A 239 19.29 6.24 29.22
C GLU A 239 18.46 6.75 28.03
N LEU A 240 18.45 5.97 26.95
CA LEU A 240 17.59 6.23 25.81
C LEU A 240 16.12 5.99 26.20
N LYS A 241 15.27 6.99 25.96
CA LYS A 241 13.82 6.92 26.12
C LYS A 241 13.17 7.20 24.77
N MET A 242 12.18 6.39 24.40
CA MET A 242 11.39 6.57 23.17
C MET A 242 10.00 7.08 23.50
N TRP A 243 9.48 7.97 22.66
CA TRP A 243 8.10 8.44 22.75
C TRP A 243 7.16 7.46 22.03
N VAL A 244 6.40 6.68 22.80
CA VAL A 244 5.46 5.68 22.28
C VAL A 244 4.02 6.11 22.60
N PRO A 245 3.29 6.72 21.65
CA PRO A 245 1.92 7.14 21.86
C PRO A 245 0.96 5.93 21.87
N ARG A 246 -0.25 6.18 22.39
CA ARG A 246 -1.39 5.28 22.25
C ARG A 246 -2.40 5.92 21.32
N ARG A 247 -2.79 5.20 20.28
CA ARG A 247 -3.81 5.62 19.32
C ARG A 247 -5.13 5.91 20.03
N ALA A 248 -5.80 6.99 19.66
CA ALA A 248 -7.13 7.29 20.15
C ALA A 248 -8.08 6.12 19.88
N ALA A 249 -8.95 5.80 20.84
CA ALA A 249 -9.92 4.70 20.71
C ALA A 249 -10.90 4.88 19.54
N THR A 250 -11.05 6.12 19.06
CA THR A 250 -11.92 6.50 17.93
C THR A 250 -11.27 6.35 16.56
N LYS A 251 -9.96 6.05 16.46
CA LYS A 251 -9.31 5.80 15.16
C LYS A 251 -9.97 4.59 14.49
N GLN A 252 -10.27 4.72 13.20
CA GLN A 252 -10.98 3.70 12.42
C GLN A 252 -10.24 2.35 12.35
N THR A 253 -8.90 2.42 12.34
CA THR A 253 -8.02 1.24 12.34
C THR A 253 -7.20 1.24 13.62
N TYR A 254 -7.09 0.07 14.26
CA TYR A 254 -6.18 -0.18 15.37
C TYR A 254 -6.32 0.80 16.56
N GLY A 255 -7.54 1.26 16.87
CA GLY A 255 -7.80 2.17 18.00
C GLY A 255 -7.36 1.58 19.35
N GLY A 256 -6.69 2.37 20.18
CA GLY A 256 -6.20 1.96 21.51
C GLY A 256 -4.86 1.22 21.54
N MET A 257 -4.30 0.87 20.37
CA MET A 257 -2.97 0.24 20.25
C MET A 257 -1.85 1.27 20.43
N LEU A 258 -0.63 0.79 20.71
CA LEU A 258 0.58 1.62 20.67
C LEU A 258 0.99 1.88 19.22
N ASP A 259 1.70 2.99 18.98
CA ASP A 259 2.14 3.41 17.64
C ASP A 259 3.57 3.93 17.64
N ASN A 260 4.11 4.23 16.45
CA ASN A 260 5.30 5.10 16.32
C ASN A 260 5.00 6.50 16.85
N THR A 261 6.03 7.30 17.14
CA THR A 261 5.83 8.67 17.67
C THR A 261 4.92 9.49 16.73
N VAL A 262 5.17 9.37 15.43
CA VAL A 262 4.36 9.96 14.36
C VAL A 262 4.27 8.92 13.24
N ALA A 263 3.07 8.71 12.67
CA ALA A 263 2.90 7.85 11.52
C ALA A 263 1.72 8.31 10.65
N GLY A 264 1.92 8.35 9.33
CA GLY A 264 0.92 8.86 8.40
C GLY A 264 1.01 8.29 7.00
N GLY A 265 -0.07 8.48 6.25
CA GLY A 265 -0.11 8.18 4.82
C GLY A 265 0.50 9.30 4.00
N ILE A 266 1.11 8.96 2.87
CA ILE A 266 1.63 9.97 1.93
C ILE A 266 0.57 10.21 0.86
N ALA A 267 -0.01 11.41 0.87
CA ALA A 267 -1.00 11.82 -0.11
C ALA A 267 -0.38 12.11 -1.49
N THR A 268 -1.17 12.04 -2.56
CA THR A 268 -0.72 12.42 -3.90
C THR A 268 -0.17 13.84 -3.89
N GLY A 269 1.02 14.02 -4.45
CA GLY A 269 1.69 15.32 -4.57
C GLY A 269 2.49 15.73 -3.33
N GLU A 270 2.43 14.95 -2.25
CA GLU A 270 3.23 15.15 -1.05
C GLU A 270 4.53 14.31 -1.13
N THR A 271 5.64 14.86 -0.64
CA THR A 271 6.87 14.08 -0.48
C THR A 271 6.89 13.39 0.88
N PRO A 272 7.64 12.28 1.06
CA PRO A 272 7.72 11.60 2.36
C PRO A 272 8.13 12.52 3.53
N PHE A 273 9.04 13.48 3.28
CA PHE A 273 9.50 14.40 4.32
C PHE A 273 8.48 15.48 4.66
N GLU A 274 7.76 16.01 3.67
CA GLU A 274 6.67 16.95 3.94
C GLU A 274 5.53 16.27 4.69
N SER A 275 5.23 15.01 4.35
CA SER A 275 4.24 14.20 5.07
C SER A 275 4.61 14.04 6.54
N ILE A 276 5.87 13.66 6.85
CA ILE A 276 6.26 13.51 8.27
C ILE A 276 6.26 14.84 9.03
N VAL A 277 6.58 15.96 8.37
CA VAL A 277 6.47 17.30 8.98
C VAL A 277 5.02 17.65 9.33
N ARG A 278 4.09 17.44 8.39
CA ARG A 278 2.65 17.68 8.62
C ARG A 278 2.10 16.79 9.73
N GLU A 279 2.32 15.48 9.64
CA GLU A 279 1.83 14.51 10.62
C GLU A 279 2.43 14.76 12.02
N SER A 280 3.67 15.24 12.10
CA SER A 280 4.30 15.60 13.37
C SER A 280 3.59 16.76 14.07
N ALA A 281 3.10 17.74 13.31
CA ALA A 281 2.31 18.83 13.85
C ALA A 281 0.91 18.34 14.27
N GLU A 282 0.25 17.53 13.45
CA GLU A 282 -1.12 17.05 13.67
C GLU A 282 -1.25 16.03 14.81
N GLU A 283 -0.33 15.05 14.89
CA GLU A 283 -0.45 13.93 15.83
C GLU A 283 0.34 14.13 17.13
N ALA A 284 1.47 14.84 17.06
CA ALA A 284 2.39 14.98 18.19
C ALA A 284 2.60 16.45 18.64
N SER A 285 1.99 17.42 17.94
CA SER A 285 2.16 18.86 18.22
C SER A 285 3.64 19.29 18.24
N LEU A 286 4.49 18.61 17.45
CA LEU A 286 5.90 18.95 17.32
C LEU A 286 6.04 20.18 16.41
N PRO A 287 6.83 21.20 16.82
CA PRO A 287 7.07 22.37 15.98
C PRO A 287 7.75 21.98 14.67
N GLU A 288 7.29 22.54 13.55
CA GLU A 288 7.86 22.28 12.22
C GLU A 288 9.38 22.54 12.17
N GLU A 289 9.85 23.64 12.79
CA GLU A 289 11.28 23.97 12.86
C GLU A 289 12.10 22.86 13.54
N LEU A 290 11.56 22.24 14.59
CA LEU A 290 12.22 21.15 15.31
C LEU A 290 12.36 19.93 14.41
N VAL A 291 11.28 19.53 13.73
CA VAL A 291 11.23 18.34 12.87
C VAL A 291 12.15 18.55 11.67
N ARG A 292 12.03 19.67 10.96
CA ARG A 292 12.86 19.96 9.78
C ARG A 292 14.35 19.98 10.09
N LYS A 293 14.72 20.45 11.28
CA LYS A 293 16.11 20.56 11.71
C LYS A 293 16.73 19.21 12.11
N ASN A 294 15.95 18.33 12.73
CA ASN A 294 16.51 17.16 13.43
C ASN A 294 16.08 15.81 12.85
N ALA A 295 14.94 15.73 12.16
CA ALA A 295 14.46 14.48 11.58
C ALA A 295 15.41 13.99 10.49
N LYS A 296 15.78 12.71 10.55
CA LYS A 296 16.69 12.06 9.61
C LYS A 296 15.99 10.90 8.94
N ALA A 297 16.05 10.83 7.61
CA ALA A 297 15.65 9.63 6.89
C ALA A 297 16.64 8.50 7.21
N VAL A 298 16.14 7.38 7.73
CA VAL A 298 16.97 6.24 8.17
C VAL A 298 16.69 4.95 7.40
N GLY A 299 15.76 4.98 6.45
CA GLY A 299 15.54 3.89 5.51
C GLY A 299 14.09 3.72 5.10
N THR A 300 13.77 2.52 4.66
CA THR A 300 12.43 2.14 4.21
C THR A 300 12.12 0.73 4.69
N VAL A 301 10.87 0.50 5.06
CA VAL A 301 10.32 -0.83 5.36
C VAL A 301 9.23 -1.14 4.34
N THR A 302 9.34 -2.28 3.68
CA THR A 302 8.32 -2.78 2.75
C THR A 302 7.74 -4.07 3.27
N TYR A 303 6.44 -4.25 3.13
CA TYR A 303 5.77 -5.51 3.45
C TYR A 303 4.51 -5.65 2.58
N PHE A 304 4.04 -6.88 2.45
CA PHE A 304 2.84 -7.20 1.72
C PHE A 304 1.82 -7.83 2.67
N HIS A 305 0.89 -6.99 3.13
CA HIS A 305 -0.17 -7.40 4.04
C HIS A 305 -1.43 -7.86 3.30
N ILE A 306 -1.85 -9.08 3.58
CA ILE A 306 -3.19 -9.59 3.32
C ILE A 306 -4.04 -9.23 4.54
N ARG A 307 -5.04 -8.38 4.33
CA ARG A 307 -5.87 -7.83 5.40
C ARG A 307 -6.66 -8.92 6.13
N ASP A 308 -6.65 -8.86 7.45
CA ASP A 308 -7.57 -9.61 8.30
C ASP A 308 -8.64 -8.70 8.94
N ARG A 309 -9.50 -9.30 9.77
CA ARG A 309 -10.61 -8.61 10.45
C ARG A 309 -10.21 -7.37 11.26
N ARG A 310 -8.96 -7.26 11.72
CA ARG A 310 -8.45 -6.14 12.52
C ARG A 310 -8.26 -4.87 11.71
N ALA A 311 -8.00 -5.00 10.41
CA ALA A 311 -7.89 -3.85 9.51
C ALA A 311 -9.26 -3.18 9.25
N GLY A 312 -10.37 -3.85 9.58
CA GLY A 312 -11.73 -3.43 9.27
C GLY A 312 -12.05 -3.54 7.77
N GLY A 313 -13.32 -3.50 7.42
CA GLY A 313 -13.77 -3.69 6.04
C GLY A 313 -13.67 -5.15 5.58
N GLU A 314 -13.44 -5.36 4.29
CA GLU A 314 -13.24 -6.68 3.69
C GLU A 314 -11.92 -7.31 4.13
N THR A 315 -11.96 -8.61 4.42
CA THR A 315 -10.80 -9.46 4.65
C THR A 315 -10.19 -9.91 3.32
N ARG A 316 -8.95 -10.40 3.37
CA ARG A 316 -8.17 -10.92 2.23
C ARG A 316 -7.81 -9.92 1.14
N LEU A 317 -8.22 -8.66 1.28
CA LEU A 317 -7.74 -7.58 0.42
C LEU A 317 -6.22 -7.46 0.53
N LEU A 318 -5.60 -7.15 -0.60
CA LEU A 318 -4.16 -7.07 -0.76
C LEU A 318 -3.74 -5.63 -0.45
N GLN A 319 -2.77 -5.45 0.43
CA GLN A 319 -2.28 -4.15 0.86
C GLN A 319 -0.74 -4.18 0.90
N PRO A 320 -0.08 -4.08 -0.26
CA PRO A 320 1.36 -3.87 -0.30
C PRO A 320 1.69 -2.44 0.14
N GLU A 321 2.70 -2.29 1.00
CA GLU A 321 3.05 -1.02 1.61
C GLU A 321 4.55 -0.74 1.58
N CYS A 322 4.87 0.54 1.43
CA CYS A 322 6.22 1.09 1.51
C CYS A 322 6.24 2.22 2.53
N GLN A 323 6.95 2.02 3.63
CA GLN A 323 7.02 2.95 4.76
C GLN A 323 8.38 3.62 4.81
N TYR A 324 8.43 4.93 4.60
CA TYR A 324 9.64 5.73 4.80
C TYR A 324 9.88 5.95 6.29
N VAL A 325 11.08 5.64 6.77
CA VAL A 325 11.39 5.65 8.20
C VAL A 325 12.29 6.83 8.54
N TYR A 326 11.92 7.51 9.63
CA TYR A 326 12.62 8.67 10.18
C TYR A 326 12.98 8.46 11.65
N ASP A 327 14.10 9.04 12.06
CA ASP A 327 14.47 9.21 13.46
C ASP A 327 14.44 10.69 13.83
N LEU A 328 13.99 11.00 15.05
CA LEU A 328 13.98 12.34 15.64
C LEU A 328 14.64 12.36 17.03
#